data_AF-A0A973TU03-F1
#
_entry.id   AF-A0A973TU03-F1
#
_cell.length_a   1.000
_cell.length_b   1.000
_cell.length_c   1.000
_cell.angle_alpha   90.00
_cell.angle_beta   90.00
_cell.angle_gamma   90.00
#
_symmetry.space_group_name_H-M   'P 1'
#
loop_
_entity.id
_entity.type
_entity.pdbx_description
1 polymer ?
#
loop_
_entity_poly.entity_id
_entity_poly.type
_entity_poly.pdbx_seq_one_letter_code
_entity_poly.pdbx_strand_id
1 'polypeptide(L)'
;MPDANLVGHWSDRDLYPHDPEFSELVFRADGTGWTYWCSWSAEFTVERFRWRETAPGVLEVRLVALLSGTWSTVGGETRHEVEDREPLDLTSSPTYRITGDPLALELDRPIDVTLGATRFTLLSRDAVDPAPSHR
;
A
#
# COMPACT_ATOMS: atom_id res chain seq x y z
N MET A 1 3.45 -3.35 -20.44
CA MET A 1 4.59 -3.36 -19.49
C MET A 1 4.24 -2.34 -18.43
N PRO A 2 4.29 -2.68 -17.14
CA PRO A 2 3.94 -1.75 -16.07
C PRO A 2 4.83 -0.50 -16.13
N ASP A 3 4.27 0.68 -15.83
CA ASP A 3 5.03 1.90 -15.61
C ASP A 3 6.09 1.66 -14.53
N ALA A 4 7.36 1.68 -14.94
CA ALA A 4 8.48 1.41 -14.05
C ALA A 4 8.60 2.46 -12.94
N ASN A 5 8.07 3.66 -13.14
CA ASN A 5 8.08 4.69 -12.10
C ASN A 5 7.12 4.38 -10.97
N LEU A 6 6.03 3.64 -11.24
CA LEU A 6 5.02 3.25 -10.25
C LEU A 6 5.53 2.14 -9.32
N VAL A 7 6.43 1.29 -9.81
CA VAL A 7 7.04 0.22 -9.01
C VAL A 7 7.89 0.81 -7.88
N GLY A 8 7.52 0.47 -6.65
CA GLY A 8 8.16 0.98 -5.44
C GLY A 8 7.26 0.95 -4.22
N HIS A 9 7.82 1.42 -3.11
CA HIS A 9 7.20 1.62 -1.81
C HIS A 9 6.87 3.09 -1.63
N TRP A 10 5.59 3.38 -1.46
CA TRP A 10 5.06 4.72 -1.31
C TRP A 10 4.47 4.89 0.08
N SER A 11 4.68 6.05 0.70
CA SER A 11 4.17 6.36 2.05
C SER A 11 3.62 7.79 2.11
N ASP A 12 2.53 7.98 2.84
CA ASP A 12 1.98 9.31 3.15
C ASP A 12 2.59 9.93 4.42
N ARG A 13 3.44 9.18 5.14
CA ARG A 13 4.01 9.59 6.42
C ARG A 13 4.81 10.91 6.36
N ASP A 14 5.57 11.11 5.28
CA ASP A 14 6.33 12.35 5.09
C ASP A 14 5.43 13.55 4.73
N LEU A 15 4.22 13.28 4.20
CA LEU A 15 3.22 14.30 3.93
C LEU A 15 2.47 14.71 5.22
N TYR A 16 2.28 13.76 6.14
CA TYR A 16 1.52 13.93 7.37
C TYR A 16 2.29 13.43 8.61
N PRO A 17 3.41 14.08 8.98
CA PRO A 17 4.35 13.56 10.01
C PRO A 17 3.81 13.52 11.45
N HIS A 18 2.60 14.07 11.68
CA HIS A 18 1.96 14.14 12.99
C HIS A 18 0.68 13.31 13.07
N ASP A 19 0.32 12.62 11.99
CA ASP A 19 -0.86 11.77 11.97
C ASP A 19 -0.59 10.49 12.80
N PRO A 20 -1.45 10.14 13.77
CA PRO A 20 -1.34 8.89 14.52
C PRO A 20 -1.53 7.64 13.66
N GLU A 21 -2.00 7.81 12.44
CA GLU A 21 -2.17 6.76 11.45
C GLU A 21 -1.36 7.12 10.20
N PHE A 22 -0.86 6.12 9.51
CA PHE A 22 -0.25 6.34 8.20
C PHE A 22 -0.52 5.17 7.28
N SER A 23 -0.47 5.48 5.99
CA SER A 23 -0.75 4.55 4.91
C SER A 23 0.46 4.40 4.00
N GLU A 24 0.67 3.17 3.58
CA GLU A 24 1.67 2.82 2.59
C GLU A 24 1.04 2.03 1.46
N LEU A 25 1.65 2.16 0.29
CA LEU A 25 1.20 1.54 -0.94
C LEU A 25 2.41 0.99 -1.67
N VAL A 26 2.34 -0.29 -2.06
CA VAL A 26 3.43 -0.95 -2.75
C VAL A 26 2.95 -1.56 -4.06
N PHE A 27 3.64 -1.21 -5.15
CA PHE A 27 3.48 -1.86 -6.45
C PHE A 27 4.74 -2.66 -6.79
N ARG A 28 4.59 -3.96 -7.06
CA ARG A 28 5.67 -4.82 -7.56
C ARG A 28 5.57 -5.00 -9.07
N ALA A 29 6.72 -5.18 -9.72
CA ALA A 29 6.83 -5.33 -11.17
C ALA A 29 6.12 -6.58 -11.74
N ASP A 30 5.81 -7.57 -10.90
CA ASP A 30 5.08 -8.78 -11.27
C ASP A 30 3.54 -8.59 -11.33
N GLY A 31 3.06 -7.37 -11.10
CA GLY A 31 1.62 -7.06 -11.07
C GLY A 31 0.96 -7.40 -9.73
N THR A 32 1.73 -7.69 -8.68
CA THR A 32 1.23 -7.78 -7.30
C THR A 32 1.54 -6.52 -6.51
N GLY A 33 0.85 -6.33 -5.40
CA GLY A 33 1.09 -5.21 -4.50
C GLY A 33 0.27 -5.33 -3.22
N TRP A 34 0.43 -4.34 -2.35
CA TRP A 34 -0.40 -4.25 -1.15
C TRP A 34 -0.57 -2.81 -0.70
N THR A 35 -1.70 -2.57 -0.06
CA THR A 35 -1.91 -1.44 0.85
C THR A 35 -1.45 -1.85 2.25
N TYR A 36 -1.00 -0.88 3.04
CA TYR A 36 -0.77 -1.05 4.46
C TYR A 36 -1.31 0.18 5.17
N TRP A 37 -2.13 -0.03 6.19
CA TRP A 37 -2.52 1.01 7.12
C TRP A 37 -2.13 0.55 8.51
N CYS A 38 -1.64 1.46 9.34
CA CYS A 38 -1.50 1.16 10.76
C CYS A 38 -1.73 2.38 11.63
N SER A 39 -2.20 2.10 12.85
CA SER A 39 -2.37 3.08 13.90
C SER A 39 -1.24 3.00 14.92
N TRP A 40 -0.97 4.09 15.63
CA TRP A 40 -0.06 4.09 16.78
C TRP A 40 -0.58 3.24 17.94
N SER A 41 -1.86 2.86 17.95
CA SER A 41 -2.49 2.01 18.97
C SER A 41 -2.32 0.51 18.74
N ALA A 42 -1.36 0.11 17.90
CA ALA A 42 -0.95 -1.26 17.59
C ALA A 42 -1.77 -2.00 16.52
N GLU A 43 -2.81 -1.42 15.93
CA GLU A 43 -3.58 -2.10 14.88
C GLU A 43 -2.95 -1.90 13.49
N PHE A 44 -3.08 -2.90 12.63
CA PHE A 44 -2.75 -2.75 11.22
C PHE A 44 -3.68 -3.55 10.32
N THR A 45 -3.75 -3.12 9.06
CA THR A 45 -4.34 -3.88 7.96
C THR A 45 -3.39 -3.93 6.77
N VAL A 46 -3.47 -5.01 6.00
CA VAL A 46 -2.80 -5.18 4.71
C VAL A 46 -3.81 -5.71 3.71
N GLU A 47 -4.13 -4.95 2.67
CA GLU A 47 -4.90 -5.50 1.55
C GLU A 47 -3.95 -5.90 0.43
N ARG A 48 -3.99 -7.18 0.10
CA ARG A 48 -3.27 -7.74 -1.03
C ARG A 48 -4.03 -7.41 -2.29
N PHE A 49 -3.31 -7.00 -3.33
CA PHE A 49 -3.93 -6.76 -4.62
C PHE A 49 -3.10 -7.26 -5.80
N ARG A 50 -3.80 -7.43 -6.92
CA ARG A 50 -3.20 -7.47 -8.25
C ARG A 50 -3.47 -6.17 -8.96
N TRP A 51 -2.55 -5.75 -9.80
CA TRP A 51 -2.70 -4.51 -10.54
C TRP A 51 -2.19 -4.65 -11.98
N ARG A 52 -2.73 -3.80 -12.83
CA ARG A 52 -2.20 -3.55 -14.17
C ARG A 52 -2.58 -2.15 -14.61
N GLU A 53 -1.81 -1.62 -15.54
CA GLU A 53 -2.17 -0.42 -16.28
C GLU A 53 -3.05 -0.81 -17.47
N THR A 54 -4.25 -0.23 -17.57
CA THR A 54 -5.20 -0.52 -18.67
C THR A 54 -5.12 0.51 -19.79
N ALA A 55 -4.67 1.72 -19.46
CA ALA A 55 -4.33 2.81 -20.36
C ALA A 55 -3.31 3.74 -19.66
N PRO A 56 -2.58 4.59 -20.39
CA PRO A 56 -1.65 5.56 -19.80
C PRO A 56 -2.26 6.31 -18.61
N GLY A 57 -1.70 6.11 -17.41
CA GLY A 57 -2.19 6.77 -16.19
C GLY A 57 -3.49 6.21 -15.61
N VAL A 58 -3.94 5.02 -16.05
CA VAL A 58 -5.15 4.35 -15.54
C VAL A 58 -4.78 2.99 -14.96
N LEU A 59 -4.99 2.83 -13.66
CA LEU A 59 -4.80 1.56 -12.96
C LEU A 59 -6.09 0.77 -12.95
N GLU A 60 -5.97 -0.54 -13.02
CA GLU A 60 -6.97 -1.47 -12.53
C GLU A 60 -6.33 -2.21 -11.35
N VAL A 61 -6.96 -2.13 -10.18
CA VAL A 61 -6.51 -2.78 -8.95
C VAL A 61 -7.59 -3.73 -8.49
N ARG A 62 -7.24 -5.01 -8.32
CA ARG A 62 -8.11 -6.05 -7.77
C ARG A 62 -7.60 -6.47 -6.40
N LEU A 63 -8.33 -6.12 -5.35
CA LEU A 63 -8.09 -6.61 -4.00
C LEU A 63 -8.41 -8.10 -3.93
N VAL A 64 -7.53 -8.88 -3.32
CA VAL A 64 -7.64 -10.35 -3.25
C VAL A 64 -7.72 -10.87 -1.81
N ALA A 65 -7.19 -10.14 -0.84
CA ALA A 65 -7.29 -10.50 0.56
C ALA A 65 -7.07 -9.29 1.47
N LEU A 66 -7.79 -9.23 2.58
CA LEU A 66 -7.52 -8.35 3.72
C LEU A 66 -6.86 -9.19 4.81
N LEU A 67 -5.75 -8.71 5.33
CA LEU A 67 -5.12 -9.22 6.55
C LEU A 67 -5.26 -8.14 7.62
N SER A 68 -5.61 -8.52 8.83
CA SER A 68 -5.68 -7.61 9.97
C SER A 68 -5.03 -8.24 11.19
N GLY A 69 -4.61 -7.40 12.11
CA GLY A 69 -4.06 -7.84 13.39
C GLY A 69 -3.31 -6.72 14.08
N THR A 70 -2.31 -7.11 14.85
CA THR A 70 -1.56 -6.19 15.70
C THR A 70 -0.07 -6.15 15.37
N TRP A 71 0.54 -4.98 15.56
CA TRP A 71 1.98 -4.80 15.46
C TRP A 71 2.57 -4.45 16.82
N SER A 72 3.82 -4.86 17.04
CA SER A 72 4.57 -4.54 18.25
C SER A 72 6.04 -4.31 17.92
N THR A 73 6.77 -3.65 18.82
CA THR A 73 8.22 -3.50 18.70
C THR A 73 8.91 -4.42 19.70
N VAL A 74 9.66 -5.41 19.22
CA VAL A 74 10.42 -6.36 20.05
C VAL A 74 11.89 -6.23 19.71
N GLY A 75 12.72 -5.82 20.67
CA GLY A 75 14.16 -5.65 20.45
C GLY A 75 14.53 -4.56 19.43
N GLY A 76 13.63 -3.58 19.19
CA GLY A 76 13.82 -2.53 18.18
C GLY A 76 13.33 -2.90 16.78
N GLU A 77 12.85 -4.13 16.58
CA GLU A 77 12.26 -4.58 15.33
C GLU A 77 10.73 -4.55 15.41
N THR A 78 10.10 -4.09 14.34
CA THR A 78 8.63 -4.16 14.20
C THR A 78 8.25 -5.58 13.83
N ARG A 79 7.32 -6.16 14.60
CA ARG A 79 6.73 -7.48 14.37
C ARG A 79 5.24 -7.33 14.20
N HIS A 80 4.72 -7.93 13.12
CA HIS A 80 3.30 -8.04 12.84
C HIS A 80 2.79 -9.43 13.21
N GLU A 81 1.64 -9.49 13.86
CA GLU A 81 0.86 -10.69 14.13
C GLU A 81 -0.45 -10.59 13.37
N VAL A 82 -0.62 -11.45 12.36
CA VAL A 82 -1.87 -11.53 11.59
C VAL A 82 -2.85 -12.36 12.39
N GLU A 83 -3.99 -11.76 12.72
CA GLU A 83 -5.05 -12.36 13.53
C GLU A 83 -6.21 -12.84 12.66
N ASP A 84 -6.53 -12.11 11.59
CA ASP A 84 -7.60 -12.47 10.66
C ASP A 84 -7.17 -12.32 9.20
N ARG A 85 -7.83 -13.11 8.35
CA ARG A 85 -7.64 -13.12 6.91
C ARG A 85 -8.97 -13.32 6.19
N GLU A 86 -9.39 -12.31 5.47
CA GLU A 86 -10.60 -12.32 4.67
C GLU A 86 -10.26 -12.34 3.16
N PRO A 87 -10.86 -13.22 2.35
CA PRO A 87 -10.75 -13.12 0.90
C PRO A 87 -11.55 -11.91 0.38
N LEU A 88 -10.95 -11.14 -0.53
CA LEU A 88 -11.62 -10.02 -1.20
C LEU A 88 -11.81 -10.31 -2.69
N ASP A 89 -12.86 -9.74 -3.27
CA ASP A 89 -13.05 -9.69 -4.73
C ASP A 89 -13.60 -8.32 -5.15
N LEU A 90 -12.82 -7.27 -4.85
CA LEU A 90 -13.15 -5.89 -5.15
C LEU A 90 -12.19 -5.36 -6.20
N THR A 91 -12.72 -4.68 -7.21
CA THR A 91 -11.92 -4.04 -8.26
C THR A 91 -12.17 -2.54 -8.26
N SER A 92 -11.10 -1.76 -8.28
CA SER A 92 -11.13 -0.31 -8.48
C SER A 92 -10.29 0.08 -9.69
N SER A 93 -10.57 1.25 -10.26
CA SER A 93 -9.82 1.76 -11.40
C SER A 93 -9.47 3.24 -11.26
N PRO A 94 -8.56 3.59 -10.33
CA PRO A 94 -8.13 4.97 -10.16
C PRO A 94 -7.27 5.40 -11.35
N THR A 95 -7.31 6.71 -11.63
CA THR A 95 -6.27 7.33 -12.45
C THR A 95 -5.14 7.79 -11.53
N TYR A 96 -3.91 7.77 -12.07
CA TYR A 96 -2.74 8.15 -11.29
C TYR A 96 -1.84 9.10 -12.07
N ARG A 97 -1.05 9.85 -11.31
CA ARG A 97 0.00 10.73 -11.80
C ARG A 97 1.21 10.62 -10.89
N ILE A 98 2.39 10.55 -11.48
CA ILE A 98 3.66 10.62 -10.75
C ILE A 98 4.35 11.94 -11.10
N THR A 99 4.74 12.71 -10.09
CA THR A 99 5.44 13.99 -10.29
C THR A 99 6.50 14.30 -9.26
N GLY A 100 7.33 15.30 -9.56
CA GLY A 100 8.23 15.91 -8.59
C GLY A 100 9.64 15.32 -8.60
N ASP A 101 10.48 15.95 -7.77
CA ASP A 101 11.78 15.47 -7.31
C ASP A 101 11.91 15.94 -5.83
N PRO A 102 11.64 15.08 -4.83
CA PRO A 102 11.40 13.63 -4.94
C PRO A 102 10.06 13.26 -5.58
N LEU A 103 9.94 12.01 -6.01
CA LEU A 103 8.74 11.47 -6.64
C LEU A 103 7.56 11.40 -5.67
N ALA A 104 6.41 11.90 -6.13
CA ALA A 104 5.12 11.83 -5.49
C ALA A 104 4.10 11.14 -6.40
N LEU A 105 3.38 10.18 -5.84
CA LEU A 105 2.25 9.49 -6.47
C LEU A 105 0.95 10.15 -6.03
N GLU A 106 0.11 10.51 -6.99
CA GLU A 106 -1.23 11.02 -6.75
C GLU A 106 -2.27 10.15 -7.46
N LEU A 107 -3.33 9.81 -6.74
CA LEU A 107 -4.50 9.09 -7.23
C LEU A 107 -5.70 10.04 -7.30
N ASP A 108 -6.56 9.88 -8.30
CA ASP A 108 -7.83 10.65 -8.35
C ASP A 108 -8.83 10.23 -7.26
N ARG A 109 -8.70 8.99 -6.77
CA ARG A 109 -9.50 8.40 -5.71
C ARG A 109 -8.68 7.32 -4.98
N PRO A 110 -9.02 6.99 -3.74
CA PRO A 110 -8.38 5.89 -3.01
C PRO A 110 -8.52 4.56 -3.76
N ILE A 111 -7.56 3.64 -3.59
CA ILE A 111 -7.66 2.26 -4.11
C ILE A 111 -8.85 1.54 -3.47
N ASP A 112 -9.08 1.81 -2.21
CA ASP A 112 -10.13 1.26 -1.36
C ASP A 112 -10.52 2.28 -0.27
N VAL A 113 -11.59 1.99 0.45
CA VAL A 113 -12.12 2.88 1.50
C VAL A 113 -11.35 2.80 2.82
N THR A 114 -10.56 1.74 3.03
CA THR A 114 -9.76 1.48 4.24
C THR A 114 -8.52 2.36 4.26
N LEU A 115 -7.79 2.46 3.14
CA LEU A 115 -6.60 3.26 2.99
C LEU A 115 -6.93 4.76 3.05
N GLY A 116 -7.98 5.19 2.34
CA GLY A 116 -8.46 6.58 2.28
C GLY A 116 -7.50 7.59 1.65
N ALA A 117 -6.20 7.32 1.62
CA ALA A 117 -5.16 8.17 1.11
C ALA A 117 -5.09 8.17 -0.43
N THR A 118 -4.78 9.34 -0.99
CA THR A 118 -4.66 9.57 -2.44
C THR A 118 -3.32 10.15 -2.84
N ARG A 119 -2.43 10.41 -1.88
CA ARG A 119 -1.13 11.01 -2.12
C ARG A 119 -0.06 10.32 -1.30
N PHE A 120 1.04 10.00 -1.96
CA PHE A 120 2.17 9.31 -1.34
C PHE A 120 3.48 9.86 -1.90
N THR A 121 4.53 9.76 -1.10
CA THR A 121 5.92 10.02 -1.52
C THR A 121 6.66 8.70 -1.67
N LEU A 122 7.60 8.62 -2.61
CA LEU A 122 8.41 7.42 -2.78
C LEU A 122 9.37 7.27 -1.60
N LEU A 123 9.18 6.21 -0.81
CA LEU A 123 10.06 5.84 0.29
C LEU A 123 11.28 5.06 -0.20
N SER A 124 11.05 4.07 -1.05
CA SER A 124 12.11 3.20 -1.61
C SER A 124 11.64 2.47 -2.86
N ARG A 125 12.59 1.96 -3.67
CA ARG A 125 12.27 1.10 -4.82
C ARG A 125 12.02 -0.36 -4.45
N ASP A 126 12.43 -0.73 -3.24
CA ASP A 126 12.19 -2.04 -2.64
C ASP A 126 11.24 -1.90 -1.46
N ALA A 127 10.50 -2.95 -1.12
CA ALA A 127 9.61 -2.97 0.03
C ALA A 127 9.71 -4.31 0.76
N VAL A 128 9.74 -4.25 2.09
CA VAL A 128 9.61 -5.45 2.93
C VAL A 128 8.14 -5.68 3.20
N ASP A 129 7.71 -6.93 3.00
CA ASP A 129 6.33 -7.33 3.25
C ASP A 129 6.08 -7.40 4.77
N PRO A 130 5.15 -6.62 5.34
CA PRO A 130 4.89 -6.64 6.79
C PRO A 130 4.18 -7.91 7.24
N ALA A 131 3.48 -8.61 6.35
CA ALA A 131 2.66 -9.78 6.70
C ALA A 131 2.88 -10.94 5.71
N PRO A 132 4.12 -11.44 5.54
CA PRO A 132 4.45 -12.43 4.52
C PRO A 132 3.59 -13.69 4.71
N SER A 133 3.09 -14.25 3.61
CA SER A 133 2.40 -15.54 3.68
C SER A 133 3.37 -16.60 4.16
N HIS A 134 3.24 -17.05 5.41
CA HIS A 134 3.96 -18.22 5.90
C HIS A 134 3.57 -19.42 5.03
N ARG A 135 4.57 -20.04 4.39
CA ARG A 135 4.44 -21.31 3.66
C ARG A 135 4.32 -22.49 4.63
#